data_AF-G1N3N9-F1
#
_entry.id   AF-G1N3N9-F1
#
_cell.length_a   1.000
_cell.length_b   1.000
_cell.length_c   1.000
_cell.angle_alpha   90.00
_cell.angle_beta   90.00
_cell.angle_gamma   90.00
#
_symmetry.space_group_name_H-M   'P 1'
#
loop_
_entity.id
_entity.type
_entity.pdbx_description
1 polymer ?
#
loop_
_entity_poly.entity_id
_entity_poly.type
_entity_poly.pdbx_seq_one_letter_code
_entity_poly.pdbx_strand_id
1 'polypeptide(L)'
;MSALICEHGHTSAKSMSNNQDSERCTISLVLFGCHGVFFSSKTCLLRYFSPLGFWGLVNNAGISTFGETGWLSMEKYEKFADVNLLGSIRTTLAFLPLIRKYKGRIVFMSSIIAYFTLGNGIYSMTKAAIEKFCDALRLEMKKFGVQVSDPGNYARSTKIQPPVSAEEIWNELSEEEKAVYNKEYVQERADFFNNILSKGSTNGNEVVDAMVDALMSPAPKARYMVYFFWYYG
;
A
#
# COMPACT_ATOMS: atom_id res chain seq x y z
N MET A 1 3.87 3.03 5.84
CA MET A 1 4.70 2.09 6.62
C MET A 1 4.89 0.83 5.79
N SER A 2 6.13 0.45 5.47
CA SER A 2 6.49 -0.81 4.81
C SER A 2 7.07 -1.77 5.86
N ALA A 3 6.82 -3.06 5.74
CA ALA A 3 7.30 -4.06 6.70
C ALA A 3 8.34 -4.99 6.04
N LEU A 4 9.41 -5.31 6.77
CA LEU A 4 10.43 -6.28 6.42
C LEU A 4 10.35 -7.47 7.37
N ILE A 5 10.62 -8.67 6.88
CA ILE A 5 10.60 -9.90 7.69
C ILE A 5 11.92 -10.64 7.53
N CYS A 6 12.56 -11.01 8.65
CA CYS A 6 13.77 -11.85 8.69
C CYS A 6 13.69 -12.98 9.73
N GLU A 7 14.59 -13.96 9.60
CA GLU A 7 14.82 -15.05 10.56
C GLU A 7 15.63 -14.54 11.77
N HIS A 8 15.65 -15.26 12.90
CA HIS A 8 16.19 -14.74 14.18
C HIS A 8 17.70 -15.01 14.44
N GLY A 9 18.31 -14.14 15.26
CA GLY A 9 19.73 -14.19 15.69
C GLY A 9 20.30 -12.85 16.21
N HIS A 10 19.93 -12.46 17.44
CA HIS A 10 20.43 -11.32 18.24
C HIS A 10 20.10 -9.87 17.82
N THR A 11 19.71 -9.09 18.84
CA THR A 11 19.05 -7.77 18.81
C THR A 11 20.01 -6.56 18.72
N SER A 12 19.66 -5.58 17.87
CA SER A 12 19.50 -4.15 18.23
C SER A 12 19.37 -3.22 17.00
N ALA A 13 18.29 -2.42 16.95
CA ALA A 13 18.27 -1.04 16.43
C ALA A 13 16.90 -0.37 16.70
N LYS A 14 16.91 0.76 17.41
CA LYS A 14 15.76 1.47 17.98
C LYS A 14 14.85 2.14 16.93
N SER A 15 13.73 1.50 16.63
CA SER A 15 12.34 2.03 16.72
C SER A 15 11.41 0.86 16.40
N MET A 16 11.43 -0.16 17.26
CA MET A 16 10.82 -1.46 17.05
C MET A 16 9.48 -1.52 17.81
N SER A 17 8.36 -1.70 17.12
CA SER A 17 7.18 -2.31 17.74
C SER A 17 7.39 -3.82 17.68
N ASN A 18 7.91 -4.40 18.76
CA ASN A 18 8.13 -5.84 18.87
C ASN A 18 6.78 -6.54 18.98
N ASN A 19 6.35 -7.24 17.92
CA ASN A 19 5.48 -8.40 18.07
C ASN A 19 6.35 -9.62 17.85
N GLN A 20 6.78 -10.24 18.96
CA GLN A 20 7.64 -11.41 18.98
C GLN A 20 6.75 -12.65 18.94
N ASP A 21 6.45 -13.17 17.76
CA ASP A 21 6.18 -14.60 17.62
C ASP A 21 7.53 -15.31 17.45
N SER A 22 7.71 -16.41 18.18
CA SER A 22 8.98 -17.02 18.61
C SER A 22 10.00 -17.44 17.53
N GLU A 23 9.74 -17.19 16.25
CA GLU A 23 10.59 -17.62 15.13
C GLU A 23 11.03 -16.48 14.20
N ARG A 24 10.49 -15.25 14.32
CA ARG A 24 10.72 -14.18 13.30
C ARG A 24 10.83 -12.78 13.87
N CYS A 25 11.55 -11.92 13.16
CA CYS A 25 11.60 -10.49 13.45
C CYS A 25 10.93 -9.71 12.32
N THR A 26 9.90 -8.93 12.65
CA THR A 26 9.27 -7.96 11.75
C THR A 26 9.83 -6.57 12.02
N ILE A 27 10.38 -5.92 11.00
CA ILE A 27 10.90 -4.56 11.07
C ILE A 27 9.98 -3.65 10.24
N SER A 28 9.20 -2.82 10.91
CA SER A 28 8.38 -1.80 10.27
C SER A 28 9.22 -0.54 10.00
N LEU A 29 9.36 -0.18 8.73
CA LEU A 29 10.01 1.05 8.28
C LEU A 29 8.95 2.06 7.81
N VAL A 30 9.00 3.24 8.40
CA VAL A 30 8.26 4.41 7.91
C VAL A 30 9.24 5.25 7.10
N LEU A 31 9.12 5.21 5.78
CA LEU A 31 9.96 5.98 4.88
C LEU A 31 9.17 7.22 4.40
N PHE A 32 9.49 8.39 4.96
CA PHE A 32 9.09 9.69 4.43
C PHE A 32 10.35 10.47 4.04
N GLY A 33 10.37 11.02 2.81
CA GLY A 33 11.24 12.13 2.41
C GLY A 33 12.74 11.84 2.15
N CYS A 34 13.21 12.42 1.04
CA CYS A 34 14.59 12.69 0.59
C CYS A 34 15.65 11.57 0.58
N HIS A 35 16.43 11.55 -0.51
CA HIS A 35 17.55 10.65 -0.84
C HIS A 35 18.52 10.29 0.33
N GLY A 36 18.64 11.13 1.36
CA GLY A 36 19.59 10.98 2.47
C GLY A 36 19.20 9.94 3.55
N VAL A 37 17.93 9.80 3.92
CA VAL A 37 17.47 8.83 4.95
C VAL A 37 17.54 7.39 4.42
N PHE A 38 17.46 7.26 3.10
CA PHE A 38 17.48 6.01 2.37
C PHE A 38 18.83 5.28 2.41
N PHE A 39 19.94 6.03 2.39
CA PHE A 39 21.27 5.44 2.26
C PHE A 39 21.85 4.96 3.60
N SER A 40 21.58 5.70 4.68
CA SER A 40 22.03 5.34 6.03
C SER A 40 21.32 4.10 6.56
N SER A 41 19.99 4.01 6.34
CA SER A 41 19.19 2.83 6.69
C SER A 41 19.59 1.59 5.88
N LYS A 42 19.82 1.73 4.57
CA LYS A 42 20.23 0.62 3.69
C LYS A 42 21.50 -0.07 4.15
N THR A 43 22.56 0.69 4.48
CA THR A 43 23.85 0.10 4.89
C THR A 43 23.75 -0.58 6.26
N CYS A 44 22.99 0.01 7.19
CA CYS A 44 22.77 -0.55 8.51
C CYS A 44 21.94 -1.85 8.44
N LEU A 45 20.87 -1.85 7.63
CA LEU A 45 19.99 -3.00 7.42
C LEU A 45 20.67 -4.14 6.66
N LEU A 46 21.48 -3.84 5.63
CA LEU A 46 22.26 -4.84 4.90
C LEU A 46 23.24 -5.59 5.82
N ARG A 47 23.84 -4.89 6.79
CA ARG A 47 24.71 -5.52 7.81
C ARG A 47 23.90 -6.37 8.78
N TYR A 48 22.71 -5.92 9.18
CA TYR A 48 21.83 -6.64 10.10
C TYR A 48 21.25 -7.93 9.51
N PHE A 49 20.79 -7.90 8.25
CA PHE A 49 20.16 -9.06 7.60
C PHE A 49 21.15 -10.09 7.05
N SER A 50 22.44 -9.74 6.92
CA SER A 50 23.43 -10.66 6.35
C SER A 50 23.55 -11.99 7.11
N PRO A 51 23.54 -12.04 8.46
CA PRO A 51 23.51 -13.30 9.22
C PRO A 51 22.10 -13.91 9.40
N LEU A 52 21.02 -13.12 9.24
CA LEU A 52 19.64 -13.50 9.61
C LEU A 52 18.77 -13.98 8.45
N GLY A 53 19.27 -13.89 7.21
CA GLY A 53 18.43 -14.10 6.04
C GLY A 53 17.45 -12.95 5.79
N PHE A 54 16.80 -12.98 4.62
CA PHE A 54 15.81 -11.99 4.22
C PHE A 54 14.62 -12.70 3.58
N TRP A 55 13.46 -12.66 4.24
CA TRP A 55 12.29 -13.43 3.82
C TRP A 55 11.45 -12.68 2.78
N GLY A 56 11.21 -11.39 3.01
CA GLY A 56 10.43 -10.60 2.07
C GLY A 56 10.26 -9.13 2.45
N LEU A 57 9.73 -8.39 1.49
CA LEU A 57 9.39 -6.98 1.57
C LEU A 57 7.89 -6.81 1.39
N VAL A 58 7.23 -6.11 2.31
CA VAL A 58 5.83 -5.71 2.20
C VAL A 58 5.74 -4.19 2.00
N ASN A 59 5.42 -3.76 0.79
CA ASN A 59 5.11 -2.38 0.44
C ASN A 59 3.66 -2.07 0.83
N ASN A 60 3.47 -1.64 2.08
CA ASN A 60 2.15 -1.35 2.65
C ASN A 60 1.84 0.16 2.76
N ALA A 61 2.84 1.03 2.61
CA ALA A 61 2.62 2.47 2.72
C ALA A 61 1.60 2.96 1.68
N GLY A 62 0.59 3.70 2.15
CA GLY A 62 -0.36 4.35 1.27
C GLY A 62 -1.16 5.43 1.99
N ILE A 63 -1.62 6.40 1.21
CA ILE A 63 -2.60 7.41 1.59
C ILE A 63 -3.79 7.35 0.65
N SER A 64 -4.95 7.73 1.17
CA SER A 64 -6.17 7.93 0.39
C SER A 64 -6.85 9.22 0.83
N THR A 65 -7.60 9.82 -0.09
CA THR A 65 -8.55 10.90 0.17
C THR A 65 -9.81 10.61 -0.64
N PHE A 66 -10.80 11.48 -0.61
CA PHE A 66 -11.90 11.50 -1.56
C PHE A 66 -11.98 12.87 -2.20
N GLY A 67 -12.28 12.89 -3.50
CA GLY A 67 -12.49 14.09 -4.27
C GLY A 67 -12.66 13.73 -5.74
N GLU A 68 -13.46 14.50 -6.44
CA GLU A 68 -13.48 14.44 -7.90
C GLU A 68 -12.18 14.99 -8.48
N THR A 69 -11.91 14.66 -9.74
CA THR A 69 -10.65 15.00 -10.39
C THR A 69 -10.37 16.50 -10.35
N GLY A 70 -11.40 17.34 -10.49
CA GLY A 70 -11.29 18.80 -10.43
C GLY A 70 -11.02 19.32 -9.02
N TRP A 71 -11.58 18.69 -7.97
CA TRP A 71 -11.57 19.19 -6.59
C TRP A 71 -10.20 19.13 -5.91
N LEU A 72 -9.22 18.47 -6.53
CA LEU A 72 -7.94 18.16 -5.91
C LEU A 72 -6.82 18.93 -6.62
N SER A 73 -6.01 19.63 -5.84
CA SER A 73 -4.83 20.34 -6.35
C SER A 73 -3.78 19.38 -6.90
N MET A 74 -2.94 19.86 -7.83
CA MET A 74 -1.80 19.08 -8.33
C MET A 74 -0.81 18.69 -7.23
N GLU A 75 -0.67 19.50 -6.17
CA GLU A 75 0.14 19.13 -5.01
C GLU A 75 -0.38 17.85 -4.33
N LYS A 76 -1.71 17.66 -4.24
CA LYS A 76 -2.29 16.40 -3.76
C LYS A 76 -1.90 15.25 -4.70
N TYR A 77 -2.02 15.42 -6.02
CA TYR A 77 -1.60 14.40 -7.01
C TYR A 77 -0.14 13.99 -6.86
N GLU A 78 0.76 14.96 -6.74
CA GLU A 78 2.19 14.72 -6.53
C GLU A 78 2.46 13.96 -5.24
N LYS A 79 1.83 14.38 -4.13
CA LYS A 79 1.95 13.70 -2.84
C LYS A 79 1.45 12.25 -2.88
N PHE A 80 0.34 12.00 -3.56
CA PHE A 80 -0.21 10.65 -3.71
C PHE A 80 0.68 9.77 -4.57
N ALA A 81 1.16 10.29 -5.70
CA ALA A 81 2.13 9.60 -6.54
C ALA A 81 3.42 9.31 -5.77
N ASP A 82 3.92 10.27 -4.99
CA ASP A 82 5.14 10.11 -4.22
C ASP A 82 5.01 9.02 -3.15
N VAL A 83 3.89 8.96 -2.42
CA VAL A 83 3.70 7.97 -1.35
C VAL A 83 3.28 6.61 -1.90
N ASN A 84 2.19 6.53 -2.66
CA ASN A 84 1.57 5.26 -3.04
C ASN A 84 2.37 4.51 -4.10
N LEU A 85 3.02 5.25 -5.01
CA LEU A 85 3.73 4.70 -6.15
C LEU A 85 5.25 4.79 -5.96
N LEU A 86 5.79 6.00 -5.96
CA LEU A 86 7.25 6.19 -5.97
C LEU A 86 7.90 5.70 -4.67
N GLY A 87 7.23 5.84 -3.52
CA GLY A 87 7.69 5.32 -2.23
C GLY A 87 7.88 3.80 -2.26
N SER A 88 6.90 3.08 -2.80
CA SER A 88 6.95 1.62 -2.98
C SER A 88 8.04 1.21 -3.98
N ILE A 89 8.18 1.95 -5.09
CA ILE A 89 9.24 1.71 -6.09
C ILE A 89 10.61 1.91 -5.47
N ARG A 90 10.87 3.08 -4.86
CA ARG A 90 12.15 3.38 -4.21
C ARG A 90 12.52 2.29 -3.22
N THR A 91 11.60 1.93 -2.32
CA THR A 91 11.78 0.86 -1.32
C THR A 91 12.17 -0.45 -1.99
N THR A 92 11.42 -0.87 -3.00
CA THR A 92 11.70 -2.11 -3.74
C THR A 92 13.10 -2.09 -4.38
N LEU A 93 13.48 -1.00 -5.04
CA LEU A 93 14.81 -0.84 -5.65
C LEU A 93 15.94 -0.90 -4.60
N ALA A 94 15.72 -0.38 -3.39
CA ALA A 94 16.69 -0.45 -2.30
C ALA A 94 17.03 -1.89 -1.89
N PHE A 95 15.98 -2.71 -1.73
CA PHE A 95 16.07 -4.07 -1.20
C PHE A 95 16.25 -5.12 -2.30
N LEU A 96 16.09 -4.74 -3.57
CA LEU A 96 16.25 -5.63 -4.73
C LEU A 96 17.53 -6.47 -4.74
N PRO A 97 18.71 -5.97 -4.31
CA PRO A 97 19.90 -6.80 -4.15
C PRO A 97 19.73 -7.92 -3.11
N LEU A 98 19.13 -7.63 -1.94
CA LEU A 98 18.86 -8.64 -0.90
C LEU A 98 17.79 -9.62 -1.35
N ILE A 99 16.68 -9.11 -1.89
CA ILE A 99 15.57 -9.93 -2.39
C ILE A 99 16.09 -10.96 -3.39
N ARG A 100 16.95 -10.55 -4.35
CA ARG A 100 17.57 -11.46 -5.32
C ARG A 100 18.55 -12.43 -4.67
N LYS A 101 19.38 -11.96 -3.72
CA LYS A 101 20.37 -12.81 -3.01
C LYS A 101 19.70 -13.93 -2.22
N TYR A 102 18.65 -13.62 -1.48
CA TYR A 102 17.95 -14.56 -0.59
C TYR A 102 16.69 -15.19 -1.23
N LYS A 103 16.39 -14.87 -2.50
CA LYS A 103 15.18 -15.32 -3.21
C LYS A 103 13.90 -14.98 -2.43
N GLY A 104 13.90 -13.83 -1.76
CA GLY A 104 12.81 -13.36 -0.93
C GLY A 104 11.53 -13.07 -1.73
N ARG A 105 10.49 -12.65 -1.03
CA ARG A 105 9.18 -12.30 -1.59
C ARG A 105 8.96 -10.80 -1.63
N ILE A 106 8.17 -10.31 -2.58
CA ILE A 106 7.74 -8.92 -2.63
C ILE A 106 6.22 -8.87 -2.62
N VAL A 107 5.66 -8.14 -1.66
CA VAL A 107 4.22 -7.95 -1.50
C VAL A 107 3.89 -6.48 -1.67
N PHE A 108 2.92 -6.15 -2.53
CA PHE A 108 2.40 -4.79 -2.68
C PHE A 108 0.96 -4.72 -2.22
N MET A 109 0.66 -3.78 -1.32
CA MET A 109 -0.72 -3.54 -0.90
C MET A 109 -1.46 -2.74 -1.96
N SER A 110 -2.22 -3.46 -2.77
CA SER A 110 -3.07 -2.90 -3.81
C SER A 110 -4.51 -2.70 -3.33
N SER A 111 -5.42 -2.39 -4.23
CA SER A 111 -6.84 -2.17 -3.97
C SER A 111 -7.67 -2.56 -5.17
N ILE A 112 -8.92 -2.99 -4.93
CA ILE A 112 -9.87 -3.29 -6.01
C ILE A 112 -10.14 -2.08 -6.92
N ILE A 113 -9.95 -0.87 -6.39
CA ILE A 113 -10.11 0.39 -7.12
C ILE A 113 -9.09 0.55 -8.27
N ALA A 114 -8.02 -0.25 -8.26
CA ALA A 114 -7.07 -0.36 -9.37
C ALA A 114 -7.70 -0.96 -10.63
N TYR A 115 -8.78 -1.74 -10.47
CA TYR A 115 -9.49 -2.45 -11.54
C TYR A 115 -10.86 -1.85 -11.83
N PHE A 116 -11.54 -1.34 -10.80
CA PHE A 116 -12.88 -0.75 -10.91
C PHE A 116 -12.91 0.62 -10.23
N THR A 117 -12.90 1.69 -11.02
CA THR A 117 -12.93 3.07 -10.50
C THR A 117 -14.36 3.50 -10.19
N LEU A 118 -14.61 3.91 -8.94
CA LEU A 118 -15.91 4.39 -8.44
C LEU A 118 -15.77 5.83 -7.91
N GLY A 119 -15.22 6.71 -8.74
CA GLY A 119 -14.73 8.04 -8.33
C GLY A 119 -13.33 7.98 -7.71
N ASN A 120 -12.88 9.09 -7.10
CA ASN A 120 -11.56 9.20 -6.47
C ASN A 120 -10.40 8.87 -7.44
N GLY A 121 -10.30 9.67 -8.50
CA GLY A 121 -9.38 9.42 -9.62
C GLY A 121 -7.92 9.33 -9.17
N ILE A 122 -7.49 10.19 -8.24
CA ILE A 122 -6.12 10.20 -7.72
C ILE A 122 -5.71 8.88 -7.06
N TYR A 123 -6.55 8.32 -6.18
CA TYR A 123 -6.24 7.08 -5.48
C TYR A 123 -6.27 5.90 -6.45
N SER A 124 -7.30 5.86 -7.31
CA SER A 124 -7.46 4.87 -8.37
C SER A 124 -6.27 4.82 -9.32
N MET A 125 -5.82 5.99 -9.78
CA MET A 125 -4.64 6.14 -10.62
C MET A 125 -3.39 5.55 -9.95
N THR A 126 -3.11 5.92 -8.70
CA THR A 126 -1.91 5.42 -8.02
C THR A 126 -1.94 3.91 -7.77
N LYS A 127 -3.13 3.34 -7.49
CA LYS A 127 -3.29 1.89 -7.31
C LYS A 127 -3.23 1.13 -8.63
N ALA A 128 -3.78 1.66 -9.71
CA ALA A 128 -3.60 1.09 -11.05
C ALA A 128 -2.13 1.13 -11.51
N ALA A 129 -1.41 2.22 -11.20
CA ALA A 129 0.00 2.35 -11.53
C ALA A 129 0.87 1.30 -10.78
N ILE A 130 0.62 1.08 -9.48
CA ILE A 130 1.39 0.08 -8.73
C ILE A 130 1.10 -1.34 -9.23
N GLU A 131 -0.14 -1.66 -9.64
CA GLU A 131 -0.48 -2.94 -10.28
C GLU A 131 0.35 -3.22 -11.53
N LYS A 132 0.47 -2.23 -12.42
CA LYS A 132 1.29 -2.36 -13.63
C LYS A 132 2.77 -2.48 -13.33
N PHE A 133 3.26 -1.78 -12.30
CA PHE A 133 4.61 -1.97 -11.80
C PHE A 133 4.82 -3.40 -11.26
N CYS A 134 3.85 -3.97 -10.54
CA CYS A 134 3.90 -5.34 -10.03
C CYS A 134 3.96 -6.37 -11.17
N ASP A 135 3.15 -6.18 -12.23
CA ASP A 135 3.15 -7.04 -13.41
C ASP A 135 4.53 -7.08 -14.09
N ALA A 136 5.12 -5.91 -14.33
CA ALA A 136 6.46 -5.80 -14.91
C ALA A 136 7.51 -6.48 -14.01
N LEU A 137 7.51 -6.15 -12.72
CA LEU A 137 8.46 -6.69 -11.77
C LEU A 137 8.36 -8.21 -11.65
N ARG A 138 7.15 -8.78 -11.69
CA ARG A 138 6.92 -10.23 -11.65
C ARG A 138 7.58 -10.95 -12.83
N LEU A 139 7.48 -10.39 -14.02
CA LEU A 139 8.14 -10.93 -15.23
C LEU A 139 9.66 -10.86 -15.10
N GLU A 140 10.19 -9.72 -14.65
CA GLU A 140 11.63 -9.50 -14.50
C GLU A 140 12.25 -10.36 -13.40
N MET A 141 11.52 -10.60 -12.32
CA MET A 141 12.00 -11.31 -11.13
C MET A 141 11.94 -12.83 -11.25
N LYS A 142 11.17 -13.37 -12.21
CA LYS A 142 11.02 -14.80 -12.44
C LYS A 142 12.36 -15.53 -12.58
N LYS A 143 13.33 -14.94 -13.31
CA LYS A 143 14.67 -15.52 -13.51
C LYS A 143 15.52 -15.61 -12.24
N PHE A 144 15.16 -14.87 -11.19
CA PHE A 144 15.83 -14.91 -9.89
C PHE A 144 15.11 -15.80 -8.87
N GLY A 145 13.99 -16.43 -9.24
CA GLY A 145 13.17 -17.23 -8.31
C GLY A 145 12.44 -16.39 -7.25
N VAL A 146 12.32 -15.07 -7.49
CA VAL A 146 11.64 -14.12 -6.61
C VAL A 146 10.17 -14.02 -7.04
N GLN A 147 9.26 -14.13 -6.08
CA GLN A 147 7.82 -14.04 -6.32
C GLN A 147 7.31 -12.66 -5.88
N VAL A 148 6.34 -12.15 -6.65
CA VAL A 148 5.72 -10.84 -6.45
C VAL A 148 4.21 -11.03 -6.38
N SER A 149 3.61 -10.57 -5.28
CA SER A 149 2.19 -10.73 -5.01
C SER A 149 1.53 -9.41 -4.61
N ASP A 150 0.28 -9.23 -5.01
CA ASP A 150 -0.57 -8.10 -4.62
C ASP A 150 -1.84 -8.61 -3.94
N PRO A 151 -1.89 -8.61 -2.60
CA PRO A 151 -3.14 -8.74 -1.88
C PRO A 151 -3.95 -7.44 -2.02
N GLY A 152 -5.23 -7.58 -2.38
CA GLY A 152 -6.14 -6.48 -2.65
C GLY A 152 -7.54 -6.64 -2.03
N ASN A 153 -8.26 -5.51 -2.04
CA ASN A 153 -9.62 -5.29 -1.54
C ASN A 153 -9.83 -5.24 -0.01
N TYR A 154 -9.28 -4.21 0.63
CA TYR A 154 -9.29 -4.10 2.11
C TYR A 154 -9.67 -2.72 2.64
N ALA A 155 -10.38 -1.90 1.86
CA ALA A 155 -10.63 -0.50 2.20
C ALA A 155 -11.28 -0.35 3.59
N ARG A 156 -12.28 -1.18 3.91
CA ARG A 156 -12.97 -1.16 5.21
C ARG A 156 -12.09 -1.64 6.37
N SER A 157 -11.27 -2.67 6.17
CA SER A 157 -10.41 -3.24 7.23
C SER A 157 -9.19 -2.38 7.55
N THR A 158 -8.67 -1.61 6.59
CA THR A 158 -7.39 -0.87 6.73
C THR A 158 -7.55 0.52 7.32
N LYS A 159 -8.77 1.07 7.40
CA LYS A 159 -9.06 2.46 7.82
C LYS A 159 -8.27 3.53 7.07
N ILE A 160 -7.67 3.19 5.92
CA ILE A 160 -6.90 4.12 5.08
C ILE A 160 -7.77 5.23 4.47
N GLN A 161 -9.08 4.97 4.39
CA GLN A 161 -10.11 5.90 3.96
C GLN A 161 -11.03 6.20 5.14
N PRO A 162 -10.81 7.29 5.89
CA PRO A 162 -11.79 7.77 6.85
C PRO A 162 -13.04 8.30 6.11
N PRO A 163 -14.21 8.32 6.77
CA PRO A 163 -15.36 9.07 6.26
C PRO A 163 -14.98 10.53 6.03
N VAL A 164 -15.61 11.15 5.04
CA VAL A 164 -15.34 12.55 4.66
C VAL A 164 -16.49 13.46 5.02
N SER A 165 -16.17 14.72 5.32
CA SER A 165 -17.14 15.79 5.54
C SER A 165 -17.37 16.56 4.24
N ALA A 166 -18.63 16.67 3.82
CA ALA A 166 -19.01 17.51 2.68
C ALA A 166 -18.67 18.98 2.91
N GLU A 167 -18.74 19.44 4.16
CA GLU A 167 -18.42 20.82 4.52
C GLU A 167 -16.92 21.12 4.37
N GLU A 168 -16.06 20.17 4.77
CA GLU A 168 -14.61 20.30 4.58
C GLU A 168 -14.26 20.35 3.08
N ILE A 169 -14.84 19.45 2.29
CA ILE A 169 -14.66 19.45 0.83
C ILE A 169 -15.14 20.77 0.23
N TRP A 170 -16.35 21.23 0.58
CA TRP A 170 -16.93 22.48 0.08
C TRP A 170 -16.03 23.68 0.39
N ASN A 171 -15.44 23.73 1.58
CA ASN A 171 -14.57 24.84 1.99
C ASN A 171 -13.22 24.83 1.27
N GLU A 172 -12.75 23.68 0.79
CA GLU A 172 -11.53 23.56 -0.02
C GLU A 172 -11.72 23.92 -1.50
N LEU A 173 -12.95 23.91 -2.01
CA LEU A 173 -13.25 24.27 -3.40
C LEU A 173 -13.03 25.77 -3.66
N SER A 174 -12.52 26.08 -4.85
CA SER A 174 -12.50 27.44 -5.41
C SER A 174 -13.91 27.96 -5.69
N GLU A 175 -14.06 29.27 -5.85
CA GLU A 175 -15.36 29.88 -6.15
C GLU A 175 -15.90 29.45 -7.53
N GLU A 176 -15.02 29.16 -8.50
CA GLU A 176 -15.40 28.60 -9.80
C GLU A 176 -16.01 27.20 -9.64
N GLU A 177 -15.34 26.33 -8.86
CA GLU A 177 -15.84 24.98 -8.59
C GLU A 177 -17.14 25.00 -7.80
N LYS A 178 -17.26 25.88 -6.79
CA LYS A 178 -18.51 26.06 -6.04
C LYS A 178 -19.68 26.47 -6.92
N ALA A 179 -19.44 27.31 -7.93
CA ALA A 179 -20.44 27.73 -8.89
C ALA A 179 -20.88 26.59 -9.83
N VAL A 180 -19.97 25.69 -10.19
CA VAL A 180 -20.26 24.52 -11.03
C VAL A 180 -20.99 23.43 -10.26
N TYR A 181 -20.46 23.05 -9.10
CA TYR A 181 -20.90 21.86 -8.38
C TYR A 181 -22.04 22.13 -7.42
N ASN A 182 -22.15 23.31 -6.81
CA ASN A 182 -23.05 23.60 -5.69
C ASN A 182 -22.88 22.68 -4.45
N LYS A 183 -23.47 23.09 -3.33
CA LYS A 183 -23.22 22.45 -2.03
C LYS A 183 -23.97 21.12 -1.91
N GLU A 184 -25.15 21.04 -2.51
CA GLU A 184 -26.01 19.86 -2.50
C GLU A 184 -25.35 18.68 -3.23
N TYR A 185 -24.69 18.94 -4.37
CA TYR A 185 -23.94 17.92 -5.09
C TYR A 185 -22.75 17.40 -4.28
N VAL A 186 -21.97 18.30 -3.68
CA VAL A 186 -20.82 17.91 -2.84
C VAL A 186 -21.27 17.06 -1.66
N GLN A 187 -22.43 17.39 -1.06
CA GLN A 187 -23.06 16.59 -0.01
C GLN A 187 -23.43 15.18 -0.52
N GLU A 188 -24.12 15.08 -1.65
CA GLU A 188 -24.49 13.81 -2.26
C GLU A 188 -23.26 12.93 -2.54
N ARG A 189 -22.16 13.54 -3.02
CA ARG A 189 -20.91 12.83 -3.30
C ARG A 189 -20.21 12.32 -2.04
N ALA A 190 -20.15 13.13 -0.99
CA ALA A 190 -19.61 12.72 0.30
C ALA A 190 -20.43 11.56 0.90
N ASP A 191 -21.77 11.64 0.85
CA ASP A 191 -22.65 10.60 1.37
C ASP A 191 -22.52 9.29 0.62
N PHE A 192 -22.42 9.35 -0.72
CA PHE A 192 -22.15 8.17 -1.53
C PHE A 192 -20.81 7.51 -1.16
N PHE A 193 -19.75 8.29 -1.03
CA PHE A 193 -18.44 7.75 -0.66
C PHE A 193 -18.48 7.12 0.73
N ASN A 194 -19.09 7.78 1.71
CA ASN A 194 -19.25 7.26 3.07
C ASN A 194 -20.10 5.97 3.09
N ASN A 195 -21.11 5.85 2.24
CA ASN A 195 -21.90 4.63 2.05
C ASN A 195 -21.10 3.49 1.41
N ILE A 196 -20.18 3.78 0.49
CA ILE A 196 -19.24 2.76 -0.02
C ILE A 196 -18.27 2.33 1.09
N LEU A 197 -17.76 3.28 1.88
CA LEU A 197 -16.84 2.97 2.97
C LEU A 197 -17.48 2.24 4.14
N SER A 198 -18.80 2.31 4.33
CA SER A 198 -19.50 1.55 5.37
C SER A 198 -19.69 0.09 4.98
N LYS A 199 -19.56 -0.20 3.68
CA LYS A 199 -19.73 -1.50 3.06
C LYS A 199 -18.40 -2.27 3.03
N GLY A 200 -18.45 -3.56 3.35
CA GLY A 200 -17.33 -4.50 3.21
C GLY A 200 -16.96 -5.19 4.52
N SER A 201 -16.03 -6.14 4.43
CA SER A 201 -15.51 -6.85 5.60
C SER A 201 -14.82 -5.87 6.54
N THR A 202 -15.17 -5.91 7.82
CA THR A 202 -14.43 -5.23 8.89
C THR A 202 -13.33 -6.13 9.47
N ASN A 203 -13.24 -7.38 9.00
CA ASN A 203 -12.26 -8.33 9.48
C ASN A 203 -10.88 -8.02 8.88
N GLY A 204 -9.96 -7.57 9.73
CA GLY A 204 -8.57 -7.34 9.36
C GLY A 204 -7.79 -8.62 9.11
N ASN A 205 -8.25 -9.76 9.64
CA ASN A 205 -7.49 -11.01 9.60
C ASN A 205 -7.37 -11.55 8.19
N GLU A 206 -8.41 -11.43 7.35
CA GLU A 206 -8.37 -11.91 5.97
C GLU A 206 -7.27 -11.20 5.14
N VAL A 207 -6.97 -9.95 5.50
CA VAL A 207 -5.87 -9.17 4.92
C VAL A 207 -4.53 -9.72 5.34
N VAL A 208 -4.39 -9.95 6.65
CA VAL A 208 -3.17 -10.47 7.26
C VAL A 208 -2.89 -11.88 6.74
N ASP A 209 -3.90 -12.74 6.67
CA ASP A 209 -3.81 -14.10 6.15
C ASP A 209 -3.35 -14.10 4.69
N ALA A 210 -3.88 -13.20 3.86
CA ALA A 210 -3.41 -13.05 2.48
C ALA A 210 -1.97 -12.55 2.38
N MET A 211 -1.55 -11.61 3.25
CA MET A 211 -0.14 -11.20 3.33
C MET A 211 0.76 -12.35 3.76
N VAL A 212 0.34 -13.12 4.79
CA VAL A 212 1.07 -14.27 5.31
C VAL A 212 1.18 -15.33 4.21
N ASP A 213 0.10 -15.69 3.52
CA ASP A 213 0.16 -16.67 2.42
C ASP A 213 1.07 -16.19 1.28
N ALA A 214 0.99 -14.91 0.89
CA ALA A 214 1.85 -14.33 -0.14
C ALA A 214 3.35 -14.41 0.22
N LEU A 215 3.67 -14.31 1.52
CA LEU A 215 5.03 -14.41 2.03
C LEU A 215 5.47 -15.86 2.23
N MET A 216 4.57 -16.75 2.66
CA MET A 216 4.93 -18.05 3.23
C MET A 216 4.62 -19.25 2.34
N SER A 217 3.68 -19.10 1.41
CA SER A 217 3.27 -20.21 0.56
C SER A 217 4.42 -20.66 -0.34
N PRO A 218 4.59 -21.97 -0.56
CA PRO A 218 5.50 -22.48 -1.59
C PRO A 218 5.12 -21.98 -3.00
N ALA A 219 3.83 -21.72 -3.23
CA ALA A 219 3.25 -21.28 -4.49
C ALA A 219 2.22 -20.16 -4.25
N PRO A 220 2.66 -18.96 -3.85
CA PRO A 220 1.77 -17.84 -3.62
C PRO A 220 1.14 -17.39 -4.93
N LYS A 221 -0.07 -16.85 -4.83
CA LYS A 221 -0.80 -16.31 -5.97
C LYS A 221 -0.16 -14.99 -6.40
N ALA A 222 -0.25 -14.68 -7.69
CA ALA A 222 0.10 -13.34 -8.16
C ALA A 222 -0.79 -12.29 -7.50
N ARG A 223 -2.08 -12.59 -7.34
CA ARG A 223 -3.11 -11.69 -6.81
C ARG A 223 -3.94 -12.40 -5.75
N TYR A 224 -4.22 -11.72 -4.65
CA TYR A 224 -5.18 -12.19 -3.63
C TYR A 224 -6.37 -11.24 -3.60
N MET A 225 -7.47 -11.65 -4.21
CA MET A 225 -8.74 -10.93 -4.10
C MET A 225 -9.50 -11.44 -2.89
N VAL A 226 -9.52 -10.66 -1.82
CA VAL A 226 -10.26 -11.00 -0.60
C VAL A 226 -11.59 -10.26 -0.61
N TYR A 227 -12.68 -11.01 -0.64
CA TYR A 227 -14.05 -10.52 -0.76
C TYR A 227 -14.28 -9.75 -2.08
N PHE A 228 -15.46 -9.83 -2.69
CA PHE A 228 -15.81 -8.99 -3.84
C PHE A 228 -17.31 -8.70 -3.77
N PHE A 229 -17.66 -7.42 -3.77
CA PHE A 229 -19.04 -6.96 -3.52
C PHE A 229 -20.08 -7.49 -4.53
N TRP A 230 -19.65 -7.95 -5.71
CA TRP A 230 -20.56 -8.43 -6.75
C TRP A 230 -20.82 -9.93 -6.75
N TYR A 231 -20.22 -10.71 -5.84
CA TYR A 231 -20.46 -12.16 -5.82
C TYR A 231 -21.78 -12.58 -5.13
N TYR A 232 -22.58 -11.64 -4.60
CA TYR A 232 -23.83 -11.92 -3.87
C TYR A 232 -24.95 -10.89 -4.15
N GLY A 233 -25.04 -10.36 -5.37
CA GLY A 233 -26.12 -9.45 -5.81
C GLY A 233 -26.88 -10.01 -6.99
#